data_AF-A0A7K2YK31-F1
#
_entry.id   AF-A0A7K2YK31-F1
#
_cell.length_a   1.000
_cell.length_b   1.000
_cell.length_c   1.000
_cell.angle_alpha   90.00
_cell.angle_beta   90.00
_cell.angle_gamma   90.00
#
_symmetry.space_group_name_H-M   'P 1'
#
loop_
_entity.id
_entity.type
_entity.pdbx_description
1 polymer ?
#
loop_
_entity_poly.entity_id
_entity_poly.type
_entity_poly.pdbx_seq_one_letter_code
_entity_poly.pdbx_strand_id
1 'polypeptide(L)'
;MDFGAPIPPRRLGPFALTEEGIAALLGRYEFGDSCVRRVVLDQEFGPRTRGRAARVVLDVQLRRKDACWETVCLDFEGVSRFRIDESDGFSWVLFDPPMFSRFDDDTLYVDFCAEYFDGPRPTDAEQVFEWSKLVFAVKSGSWSVLADWQTVA
;
A
#
# COMPACT_ATOMS: atom_id res chain seq x y z
N MET A 1 -12.84 16.30 -4.54
CA MET A 1 -11.74 16.05 -3.58
C MET A 1 -10.57 16.91 -3.99
N ASP A 2 -9.93 17.60 -3.04
CA ASP A 2 -8.68 18.32 -3.29
C ASP A 2 -7.51 17.34 -3.15
N PHE A 3 -6.84 17.02 -4.26
CA PHE A 3 -5.68 16.13 -4.29
C PHE A 3 -4.39 16.80 -3.76
N GLY A 4 -4.41 18.12 -3.55
CA GLY A 4 -3.33 18.89 -2.90
C GLY A 4 -3.44 18.96 -1.38
N ALA A 5 -4.59 18.54 -0.81
CA ALA A 5 -4.80 18.61 0.63
C ALA A 5 -3.74 17.80 1.41
N PRO A 6 -3.24 18.31 2.54
CA PRO A 6 -2.23 17.63 3.34
C PRO A 6 -2.78 16.30 3.86
N ILE A 7 -1.93 15.27 3.89
CA ILE A 7 -2.29 13.97 4.45
C ILE A 7 -2.51 14.17 5.96
N PRO A 8 -3.65 13.71 6.53
CA PRO A 8 -3.93 13.86 7.95
C PRO A 8 -2.83 13.25 8.84
N PRO A 9 -2.67 13.74 10.08
CA PRO A 9 -1.71 13.18 11.01
C PRO A 9 -2.04 11.71 11.35
N ARG A 10 -1.02 10.97 11.76
CA ARG A 10 -1.18 9.59 12.24
C ARG A 10 -1.88 9.58 13.60
N ARG A 11 -2.95 8.79 13.72
CA ARG A 11 -3.65 8.50 14.99
C ARG A 11 -3.05 7.26 15.68
N LEU A 12 -2.57 6.30 14.90
CA LEU A 12 -1.97 5.05 15.40
C LEU A 12 -0.81 4.60 14.50
N GLY A 13 0.23 4.00 15.09
CA GLY A 13 1.46 3.63 14.38
C GLY A 13 2.49 4.77 14.36
N PRO A 14 3.56 4.67 13.54
CA PRO A 14 3.80 3.65 12.52
C PRO A 14 4.15 2.27 13.11
N PHE A 15 3.66 1.22 12.45
CA PHE A 15 4.04 -0.17 12.69
C PHE A 15 4.85 -0.68 11.50
N ALA A 16 6.02 -1.26 11.75
CA ALA A 16 6.87 -1.76 10.67
C ALA A 16 6.19 -2.87 9.87
N LEU A 17 6.45 -2.96 8.56
CA LEU A 17 6.03 -4.07 7.70
C LEU A 17 6.99 -5.27 7.84
N THR A 18 7.18 -5.74 9.08
CA THR A 18 7.73 -7.07 9.36
C THR A 18 6.63 -8.13 9.18
N GLU A 19 6.97 -9.42 9.29
CA GLU A 19 5.96 -10.49 9.26
C GLU A 19 4.85 -10.27 10.29
N GLU A 20 5.19 -9.88 11.52
CA GLU A 20 4.22 -9.58 12.58
C GLU A 20 3.39 -8.35 12.26
N GLY A 21 4.02 -7.30 11.71
CA GLY A 21 3.33 -6.07 11.35
C GLY A 21 2.36 -6.27 10.20
N ILE A 22 2.74 -7.07 9.20
CA ILE A 22 1.88 -7.50 8.09
C ILE A 22 0.73 -8.36 8.63
N ALA A 23 1.00 -9.34 9.49
CA ALA A 23 -0.03 -10.17 10.11
C ALA A 23 -1.01 -9.32 10.94
N ALA A 24 -0.51 -8.32 11.68
CA ALA A 24 -1.35 -7.40 12.45
C ALA A 24 -2.23 -6.52 11.55
N LEU A 25 -1.69 -6.03 10.42
CA LEU A 25 -2.46 -5.28 9.41
C LEU A 25 -3.59 -6.15 8.84
N LEU A 26 -3.24 -7.31 8.29
CA LEU A 26 -4.17 -8.23 7.63
C LEU A 26 -5.19 -8.84 8.60
N GLY A 27 -4.84 -9.00 9.86
CA GLY A 27 -5.73 -9.47 10.93
C GLY A 27 -6.66 -8.40 11.50
N ARG A 28 -6.32 -7.11 11.31
CA ARG A 28 -7.13 -5.98 11.79
C ARG A 28 -8.17 -5.51 10.77
N TYR A 29 -7.85 -5.57 9.48
CA TYR A 29 -8.69 -5.02 8.42
C TYR A 29 -9.20 -6.06 7.42
N GLU A 30 -10.41 -5.83 6.92
CA GLU A 30 -10.94 -6.41 5.70
C GLU A 30 -10.68 -5.43 4.56
N PHE A 31 -10.25 -6.00 3.44
CA PHE A 31 -9.89 -5.22 2.27
C PHE A 31 -10.94 -5.30 1.17
N GLY A 32 -11.98 -6.12 1.32
CA GLY A 32 -13.09 -6.18 0.37
C GLY A 32 -13.72 -4.80 0.22
N ASP A 33 -13.81 -4.33 -1.02
CA ASP A 33 -14.27 -2.98 -1.40
C ASP A 33 -13.42 -1.82 -0.85
N SER A 34 -12.21 -2.09 -0.35
CA SER A 34 -11.30 -1.03 0.09
C SER A 34 -10.79 -0.23 -1.09
N CYS A 35 -10.58 1.07 -0.91
CA CYS A 35 -10.22 1.95 -2.01
C CYS A 35 -8.85 2.57 -1.77
N VAL A 36 -7.98 2.52 -2.78
CA VAL A 36 -6.77 3.34 -2.84
C VAL A 36 -7.21 4.78 -3.08
N ARG A 37 -7.03 5.61 -2.06
CA ARG A 37 -7.41 7.02 -2.07
C ARG A 37 -6.34 7.91 -2.67
N ARG A 38 -5.07 7.58 -2.43
CA ARG A 38 -3.95 8.39 -2.89
C ARG A 38 -2.66 7.58 -2.94
N VAL A 39 -1.87 7.82 -3.98
CA VAL A 39 -0.48 7.43 -4.07
C VAL A 39 0.37 8.70 -4.14
N VAL A 40 1.37 8.82 -3.27
CA VAL A 40 2.36 9.90 -3.30
C VAL A 40 3.72 9.29 -3.56
N LEU A 41 4.37 9.72 -4.63
CA LEU A 41 5.74 9.32 -4.97
C LEU A 41 6.66 10.48 -4.61
N ASP A 42 7.65 10.21 -3.76
CA ASP A 42 8.69 11.16 -3.41
C ASP A 42 10.03 10.67 -3.94
N GLN A 43 10.65 11.48 -4.79
CA GLN A 43 11.92 11.15 -5.43
C GLN A 43 12.82 12.38 -5.45
N GLU A 44 13.92 12.29 -4.72
CA GLU A 44 14.99 13.28 -4.79
C GLU A 44 15.94 12.96 -5.96
N PHE A 45 16.34 13.99 -6.70
CA PHE A 45 17.32 13.89 -7.77
C PHE A 45 18.61 14.63 -7.37
N GLY A 46 19.77 14.01 -7.60
CA GLY A 46 21.06 14.64 -7.33
C GLY A 46 22.13 13.67 -6.78
N PRO A 47 23.34 14.15 -6.48
CA PRO A 47 24.45 13.29 -6.04
C PRO A 47 24.31 12.79 -4.59
N ARG A 48 23.38 13.34 -3.79
CA ARG A 48 23.11 12.95 -2.40
C ARG A 48 21.61 12.83 -2.16
N THR A 49 20.99 11.87 -2.84
CA THR A 49 19.55 11.59 -2.66
C THR A 49 19.32 10.70 -1.43
N ARG A 50 18.17 10.86 -0.78
CA ARG A 50 17.66 9.91 0.22
C ARG A 50 17.07 8.64 -0.41
N GLY A 51 17.10 8.52 -1.74
CA GLY A 51 16.40 7.49 -2.50
C GLY A 51 14.97 7.88 -2.83
N ARG A 52 14.19 6.89 -3.29
CA ARG A 52 12.77 7.04 -3.60
C ARG A 52 11.93 6.51 -2.43
N ALA A 53 10.90 7.24 -2.07
CA ALA A 53 9.88 6.83 -1.13
C ALA A 53 8.50 6.85 -1.80
N ALA A 54 7.57 6.08 -1.26
CA ALA A 54 6.19 6.11 -1.72
C ALA A 54 5.25 6.03 -0.52
N ARG A 55 4.07 6.62 -0.66
CA ARG A 55 2.99 6.51 0.33
C ARG A 55 1.71 6.13 -0.37
N VAL A 56 1.06 5.08 0.11
CA VAL A 56 -0.26 4.64 -0.35
C VAL A 56 -1.26 4.83 0.77
N VAL A 57 -2.32 5.58 0.49
CA VAL A 57 -3.43 5.83 1.43
C VAL A 57 -4.63 5.02 0.96
N LEU A 58 -5.19 4.24 1.86
CA LEU A 58 -6.32 3.35 1.64
C LEU A 58 -7.44 3.70 2.61
N ASP A 59 -8.69 3.60 2.18
CA ASP A 59 -9.83 3.47 3.09
C ASP A 59 -10.16 1.97 3.21
N VAL A 60 -10.12 1.44 4.44
CA VAL A 60 -10.27 0.00 4.73
C VAL A 60 -11.29 -0.26 5.84
N GLN A 61 -11.90 -1.44 5.83
CA GLN A 61 -12.93 -1.83 6.80
C GLN A 61 -12.31 -2.59 8.00
N LEU A 62 -12.81 -2.36 9.21
CA LEU A 62 -12.39 -3.12 10.40
C LEU A 62 -13.05 -4.51 10.45
N ARG A 63 -12.26 -5.59 10.57
CA ARG A 63 -12.76 -6.99 10.62
C ARG A 63 -13.80 -7.28 11.70
N ARG A 64 -13.71 -6.59 12.84
CA ARG A 64 -14.52 -6.89 14.04
C ARG A 64 -15.74 -6.00 14.20
N LYS A 65 -15.95 -5.05 13.28
CA LYS A 65 -17.02 -4.06 13.40
C LYS A 65 -17.50 -3.66 12.01
N ASP A 66 -18.59 -4.29 11.61
CA ASP A 66 -19.26 -4.02 10.34
C ASP A 66 -19.52 -2.52 10.15
N ALA A 67 -19.34 -2.06 8.91
CA ALA A 67 -19.52 -0.67 8.49
C ALA A 67 -18.62 0.36 9.21
N CYS A 68 -17.55 -0.05 9.89
CA CYS A 68 -16.56 0.88 10.44
C CYS A 68 -15.32 0.94 9.52
N TRP A 69 -15.16 2.09 8.88
CA TRP A 69 -14.04 2.38 7.98
C TRP A 69 -12.95 3.17 8.70
N GLU A 70 -11.68 2.87 8.41
CA GLU A 70 -10.52 3.66 8.84
C GLU A 70 -9.64 3.98 7.63
N THR A 71 -9.00 5.16 7.63
CA THR A 71 -7.98 5.48 6.63
C THR A 71 -6.63 4.93 7.10
N VAL A 72 -6.07 4.00 6.33
CA VAL A 72 -4.76 3.40 6.55
C VAL A 72 -3.74 3.99 5.58
N CYS A 73 -2.53 4.21 6.07
CA CYS A 73 -1.40 4.72 5.31
C CYS A 73 -0.27 3.71 5.33
N LEU A 74 0.20 3.32 4.16
CA LEU A 74 1.41 2.52 3.94
C LEU A 74 2.52 3.45 3.46
N ASP A 75 3.56 3.59 4.26
CA ASP A 75 4.77 4.35 3.95
C ASP A 75 5.87 3.38 3.52
N PHE A 76 6.48 3.63 2.37
CA PHE A 76 7.52 2.81 1.76
C PHE A 76 8.82 3.59 1.63
N GLU A 77 9.92 2.94 2.01
CA GLU A 77 11.27 3.48 1.96
C GLU A 77 12.17 2.62 1.07
N GLY A 78 13.09 3.28 0.36
CA GLY A 78 14.01 2.59 -0.55
C GLY A 78 13.29 1.90 -1.70
N VAL A 79 12.31 2.58 -2.32
CA VAL A 79 11.53 2.05 -3.44
C VAL A 79 12.44 1.90 -4.67
N SER A 80 12.81 0.67 -5.00
CA SER A 80 13.71 0.38 -6.12
C SER A 80 12.95 0.35 -7.46
N ARG A 81 11.73 -0.19 -7.44
CA ARG A 81 10.86 -0.34 -8.61
C ARG A 81 9.40 -0.21 -8.21
N PHE A 82 8.56 0.31 -9.10
CA PHE A 82 7.12 0.33 -8.92
C PHE A 82 6.42 0.26 -10.28
N ARG A 83 5.17 -0.17 -10.30
CA ARG A 83 4.26 -0.10 -11.45
C ARG A 83 2.93 0.47 -10.97
N ILE A 84 2.47 1.49 -11.68
CA ILE A 84 1.12 2.06 -11.55
C ILE A 84 0.57 2.08 -12.96
N ASP A 85 -0.29 1.11 -13.27
CA ASP A 85 -0.92 0.93 -14.56
C ASP A 85 -2.36 1.43 -14.48
N GLU A 86 -2.57 2.67 -14.96
CA GLU A 86 -3.88 3.33 -14.98
C GLU A 86 -4.68 3.01 -16.26
N SER A 87 -4.24 2.04 -17.07
CA SER A 87 -4.99 1.63 -18.27
C SER A 87 -6.37 1.06 -17.91
N ASP A 88 -7.30 1.12 -18.87
CA ASP A 88 -8.72 0.78 -18.71
C ASP A 88 -8.90 -0.56 -17.97
N GLY A 89 -9.30 -0.49 -16.69
CA GLY A 89 -9.63 -1.65 -15.87
C GLY A 89 -9.13 -1.64 -14.43
N PHE A 90 -8.23 -0.72 -14.03
CA PHE A 90 -7.89 -0.59 -12.60
C PHE A 90 -8.88 0.36 -11.90
N SER A 91 -9.77 -0.21 -11.08
CA SER A 91 -10.84 0.52 -10.39
C SER A 91 -10.35 1.30 -9.17
N TRP A 92 -9.08 1.14 -8.77
CA TRP A 92 -8.53 1.58 -7.49
C TRP A 92 -9.22 0.94 -6.27
N VAL A 93 -10.08 -0.06 -6.50
CA VAL A 93 -10.74 -0.87 -5.48
C VAL A 93 -9.95 -2.15 -5.29
N LEU A 94 -9.67 -2.50 -4.05
CA LEU A 94 -9.10 -3.75 -3.61
C LEU A 94 -10.27 -4.71 -3.37
N PHE A 95 -10.31 -5.81 -4.11
CA PHE A 95 -11.27 -6.90 -3.83
C PHE A 95 -10.68 -7.90 -2.84
N ASP A 96 -9.36 -8.08 -2.91
CA ASP A 96 -8.58 -8.91 -2.00
C ASP A 96 -7.60 -8.08 -1.16
N PRO A 97 -7.13 -8.62 -0.02
CA PRO A 97 -6.05 -7.98 0.73
C PRO A 97 -4.78 -7.82 -0.11
N PRO A 98 -3.99 -6.74 0.10
CA PRO A 98 -2.69 -6.61 -0.54
C PRO A 98 -1.81 -7.83 -0.26
N MET A 99 -1.11 -8.29 -1.29
CA MET A 99 -0.16 -9.38 -1.17
C MET A 99 1.23 -8.83 -0.82
N PHE A 100 1.85 -9.46 0.18
CA PHE A 100 3.20 -9.14 0.61
C PHE A 100 4.10 -10.34 0.34
N SER A 101 5.09 -10.16 -0.54
CA SER A 101 6.01 -11.22 -0.96
C SER A 101 7.46 -10.80 -0.72
N ARG A 102 8.30 -11.73 -0.29
CA ARG A 102 9.77 -11.56 -0.21
C ARG A 102 10.43 -12.66 -1.03
N PHE A 103 11.48 -12.28 -1.76
CA PHE A 103 12.32 -13.20 -2.53
C PHE A 103 13.77 -13.09 -2.02
N ASP A 104 14.70 -13.78 -2.70
CA ASP A 104 16.07 -14.05 -2.23
C ASP A 104 16.92 -12.80 -1.88
N ASP A 105 16.51 -11.60 -2.30
CA ASP A 105 17.21 -10.34 -2.07
C ASP A 105 16.71 -9.54 -0.85
N ASP A 106 15.78 -10.11 -0.06
CA ASP A 106 15.10 -9.47 1.08
C ASP A 106 14.29 -8.21 0.69
N THR A 107 14.08 -7.98 -0.62
CA THR A 107 13.17 -6.92 -1.09
C THR A 107 11.73 -7.33 -0.79
N LEU A 108 10.98 -6.39 -0.20
CA LEU A 108 9.55 -6.56 0.03
C LEU A 108 8.77 -6.06 -1.19
N TYR A 109 7.94 -6.93 -1.74
CA TYR A 109 7.01 -6.62 -2.82
C TYR A 109 5.62 -6.44 -2.21
N VAL A 110 5.02 -5.27 -2.42
CA VAL A 110 3.67 -4.95 -1.96
C VAL A 110 2.77 -4.78 -3.18
N ASP A 111 1.89 -5.74 -3.38
CA ASP A 111 0.98 -5.80 -4.52
C ASP A 111 -0.45 -5.55 -4.07
N PHE A 112 -1.09 -4.55 -4.68
CA PHE A 112 -2.45 -4.12 -4.40
C PHE A 112 -3.48 -4.69 -5.39
N CYS A 113 -3.05 -5.55 -6.31
CA CYS A 113 -3.90 -6.20 -7.30
C CYS A 113 -3.92 -7.72 -7.08
N ALA A 114 -3.94 -8.15 -5.83
CA ALA A 114 -3.79 -9.57 -5.48
C ALA A 114 -4.91 -10.44 -6.06
N GLU A 115 -6.07 -9.86 -6.36
CA GLU A 115 -7.20 -10.53 -6.99
C GLU A 115 -6.88 -11.08 -8.38
N TYR A 116 -5.89 -10.52 -9.08
CA TYR A 116 -5.46 -11.04 -10.39
C TYR A 116 -4.73 -12.38 -10.27
N PHE A 117 -4.31 -12.78 -9.07
CA PHE A 117 -3.59 -14.04 -8.92
C PHE A 117 -4.50 -15.25 -9.04
N ASP A 118 -5.84 -15.15 -8.78
CA ASP A 118 -6.92 -16.18 -8.82
C ASP A 118 -6.48 -17.67 -8.99
N GLY A 119 -5.42 -18.08 -8.30
CA GLY A 119 -4.42 -19.03 -8.79
C GLY A 119 -3.13 -19.01 -7.96
N PRO A 120 -2.01 -19.60 -8.42
CA PRO A 120 -0.82 -19.78 -7.59
C PRO A 120 -0.15 -18.45 -7.24
N ARG A 121 0.35 -18.35 -6.00
CA ARG A 121 1.14 -17.19 -5.56
C ARG A 121 2.37 -17.03 -6.48
N PRO A 122 2.77 -15.79 -6.80
CA PRO A 122 3.93 -15.54 -7.65
C PRO A 122 5.16 -16.20 -7.04
N THR A 123 5.95 -16.87 -7.88
CA THR A 123 7.14 -17.62 -7.44
C THR A 123 8.41 -16.79 -7.47
N ASP A 124 8.39 -15.66 -8.17
CA ASP A 124 9.53 -14.77 -8.35
C ASP A 124 9.09 -13.31 -8.53
N ALA A 125 10.08 -12.41 -8.48
CA ALA A 125 9.88 -10.97 -8.58
C ALA A 125 9.35 -10.51 -9.94
N GLU A 126 9.64 -11.23 -11.02
CA GLU A 126 9.24 -10.83 -12.37
C GLU A 126 7.74 -11.04 -12.55
N GLN A 127 7.22 -12.19 -12.11
CA GLN A 127 5.79 -12.50 -12.13
C GLN A 127 4.96 -11.46 -11.37
N VAL A 128 5.42 -10.99 -10.20
CA VAL A 128 4.72 -9.94 -9.46
C VAL A 128 4.54 -8.69 -10.33
N PHE A 129 5.59 -8.25 -11.02
CA PHE A 129 5.54 -7.03 -11.82
C PHE A 129 4.79 -7.18 -13.15
N GLU A 130 4.82 -8.36 -13.76
CA GLU A 130 4.10 -8.64 -14.99
C GLU A 130 2.59 -8.64 -14.76
N TRP A 131 2.14 -9.28 -13.68
CA TRP A 131 0.72 -9.53 -13.41
C TRP A 131 0.05 -8.41 -12.62
N SER A 132 0.81 -7.63 -11.83
CA SER A 132 0.25 -6.53 -11.05
C SER A 132 0.06 -5.25 -11.88
N LYS A 133 -1.03 -4.54 -11.56
CA LYS A 133 -1.28 -3.16 -12.04
C LYS A 133 -0.87 -2.10 -11.02
N LEU A 134 -0.71 -2.47 -9.75
CA LEU A 134 -0.26 -1.58 -8.68
C LEU A 134 0.66 -2.34 -7.71
N VAL A 135 1.97 -2.17 -7.90
CA VAL A 135 3.00 -2.87 -7.10
C VAL A 135 4.19 -1.97 -6.80
N PHE A 136 4.76 -2.17 -5.62
CA PHE A 136 6.00 -1.53 -5.17
C PHE A 136 7.00 -2.58 -4.69
N ALA A 137 8.26 -2.46 -5.15
CA ALA A 137 9.41 -3.17 -4.58
C ALA A 137 10.17 -2.21 -3.65
N VAL A 138 10.26 -2.57 -2.38
CA VAL A 138 10.66 -1.66 -1.30
C VAL A 138 11.65 -2.36 -0.37
N LYS A 139 12.57 -1.58 0.21
CA LYS A 139 13.50 -2.09 1.22
C LYS A 139 12.82 -2.29 2.56
N SER A 140 11.98 -1.33 2.93
CA SER A 140 11.25 -1.32 4.20
C SER A 140 9.99 -0.49 4.07
N GLY A 141 9.10 -0.63 5.05
CA GLY A 141 7.95 0.23 5.15
C GLY A 141 7.26 0.12 6.48
N SER A 142 6.20 0.90 6.63
CA SER A 142 5.36 0.90 7.81
C SER A 142 3.89 1.13 7.43
N TRP A 143 2.99 0.71 8.30
CA TRP A 143 1.58 1.04 8.20
C TRP A 143 1.13 1.84 9.42
N SER A 144 0.16 2.73 9.22
CA SER A 144 -0.40 3.58 10.27
C SER A 144 -1.87 3.85 9.99
N VAL A 145 -2.61 4.23 11.03
CA VAL A 145 -3.98 4.71 10.91
C VAL A 145 -3.95 6.22 10.96
N LEU A 146 -4.56 6.87 9.98
CA LEU A 146 -4.65 8.32 9.94
C LEU A 146 -5.83 8.80 10.80
N ALA A 147 -5.76 10.06 11.23
CA ALA A 147 -6.95 10.77 11.65
C ALA A 147 -7.91 10.95 10.46
N ASP A 148 -9.19 11.17 10.75
CA ASP A 148 -10.17 11.46 9.71
C ASP A 148 -9.71 12.67 8.91
N TRP A 149 -9.99 12.63 7.60
CA TRP A 149 -9.89 13.81 6.75
C TRP A 149 -10.97 14.78 7.20
N GLN A 150 -10.67 15.58 8.23
CA GLN A 150 -11.52 16.71 8.57
C GLN A 150 -11.69 17.51 7.28
N THR A 151 -12.93 17.70 6.86
CA THR A 151 -13.27 18.73 5.88
C THR A 151 -12.65 20.00 6.42
N VAL A 152 -11.54 20.43 5.80
CA VAL A 152 -11.02 21.77 6.01
C VAL A 152 -12.15 22.66 5.52
N ALA A 153 -12.92 23.18 6.47
CA ALA A 153 -13.96 24.16 6.23
C ALA A 153 -13.34 25.51 5.93
#